data_AF-A0A9X9WW12-F1
#
_entry.id   AF-A0A9X9WW12-F1
#
_cell.length_a   1.000
_cell.length_b   1.000
_cell.length_c   1.000
_cell.angle_alpha   90.00
_cell.angle_beta   90.00
_cell.angle_gamma   90.00
#
_symmetry.space_group_name_H-M   'P 1'
#
loop_
_entity.id
_entity.type
_entity.pdbx_description
1 polymer ?
#
loop_
_entity_poly.entity_id
_entity_poly.type
_entity_poly.pdbx_seq_one_letter_code
_entity_poly.pdbx_strand_id
1 'polypeptide(L)' 'MKTIADAAAALAAGRTTAAALTEAALARIADPSGEGARAFTAVHAQSA' A
#
# COMPACT_ATOMS: atom_id res chain seq x y z
N MET A 1 -0.13 -13.87 0.98
CA MET A 1 -0.71 -12.70 1.67
C MET A 1 0.35 -12.13 2.60
N LYS A 2 0.69 -10.84 2.48
CA LYS A 2 1.64 -10.19 3.39
C LYS A 2 0.88 -9.69 4.63
N THR A 3 1.33 -10.06 5.82
CA THR A 3 0.72 -9.55 7.06
C THR A 3 1.27 -8.17 7.43
N ILE A 4 0.60 -7.48 8.35
CA ILE A 4 1.14 -6.24 8.93
C ILE A 4 2.46 -6.50 9.67
N ALA A 5 2.59 -7.65 10.35
CA ALA A 5 3.81 -8.04 11.03
C ALA A 5 4.99 -8.21 10.04
N ASP A 6 4.75 -8.83 8.88
CA ASP A 6 5.77 -8.96 7.83
C ASP A 6 6.19 -7.61 7.26
N ALA A 7 5.24 -6.67 7.11
CA ALA A 7 5.53 -5.31 6.68
C ALA A 7 6.40 -4.56 7.70
N ALA A 8 6.05 -4.65 8.98
CA ALA A 8 6.80 -4.04 10.07
C ALA A 8 8.22 -4.60 10.17
N ALA A 9 8.38 -5.93 10.11
CA ALA A 9 9.68 -6.57 10.15
C ALA A 9 10.56 -6.19 8.94
N ALA A 10 9.98 -6.06 7.75
CA ALA A 10 10.71 -5.60 6.57
C ALA A 10 11.14 -4.14 6.67
N LEU A 11 10.28 -3.28 7.23
CA LEU A 11 10.59 -1.86 7.45
C LEU A 11 11.70 -1.70 8.49
N ALA A 12 11.59 -2.38 9.64
CA ALA A 12 12.59 -2.36 10.70
C ALA A 12 13.96 -2.89 10.24
N ALA A 13 13.96 -3.89 9.35
CA ALA A 13 15.18 -4.43 8.76
C ALA A 13 15.75 -3.58 7.60
N GLY A 14 15.13 -2.45 7.24
CA GLY A 14 15.57 -1.61 6.12
C GLY A 14 15.40 -2.25 4.73
N ARG A 15 14.65 -3.35 4.63
CA ARG A 15 14.38 -4.06 3.36
C ARG A 15 13.29 -3.40 2.52
N THR A 16 12.58 -2.43 3.10
CA THR A 16 11.58 -1.60 2.43
C THR A 16 11.49 -0.28 3.18
N THR A 17 10.73 0.67 2.65
CA THR A 17 10.46 1.96 3.28
C THR A 17 8.96 2.13 3.48
N ALA A 18 8.57 3.05 4.38
CA ALA A 18 7.17 3.40 4.55
C ALA A 18 6.57 3.90 3.22
N ALA A 19 7.28 4.79 2.52
CA ALA A 19 6.90 5.27 1.19
C ALA A 19 6.67 4.11 0.20
N ALA A 20 7.59 3.14 0.10
CA ALA A 20 7.45 2.02 -0.82
C ALA A 20 6.21 1.14 -0.52
N LEU A 21 5.85 0.99 0.77
CA LEU A 21 4.64 0.26 1.17
C LEU A 21 3.36 1.03 0.80
N THR A 22 3.37 2.36 1.01
CA THR A 22 2.27 3.25 0.63
C THR A 22 2.04 3.24 -0.88
N GLU A 23 3.10 3.44 -1.67
CA GLU A 23 3.03 3.41 -3.14
C GLU A 23 2.50 2.07 -3.67
N ALA A 24 2.97 0.95 -3.10
CA ALA A 24 2.46 -0.36 -3.47
C ALA A 24 0.97 -0.55 -3.13
N ALA A 25 0.47 0.09 -2.07
CA ALA A 25 -0.95 0.08 -1.73
C ALA A 25 -1.77 0.95 -2.68
N LEU A 26 -1.31 2.17 -2.96
CA LEU A 26 -1.95 3.08 -3.92
C LEU A 26 -2.03 2.46 -5.33
N ALA A 27 -0.96 1.80 -5.78
CA ALA A 27 -0.96 1.09 -7.05
C ALA A 27 -2.02 -0.02 -7.11
N ARG A 28 -2.24 -0.77 -6.03
CA ARG A 28 -3.31 -1.78 -5.95
C ARG A 28 -4.70 -1.16 -5.91
N ILE A 29 -4.85 0.00 -5.27
CA ILE A 29 -6.12 0.72 -5.24
C ILE A 29 -6.47 1.22 -6.65
N ALA A 30 -5.48 1.67 -7.41
CA ALA A 30 -5.65 2.19 -8.77
C ALA A 30 -5.76 1.10 -9.85
N ASP A 31 -5.58 -0.18 -9.51
CA ASP A 31 -5.70 -1.29 -10.46
C ASP A 31 -7.13 -1.39 -11.01
N PRO A 32 -7.35 -1.19 -12.33
CA PRO A 32 -8.69 -1.27 -12.93
C PRO A 32 -9.33 -2.66 -12.87
N SER A 33 -8.51 -3.71 -12.70
CA SER A 33 -8.98 -5.09 -12.54
C SER A 33 -9.31 -5.43 -11.07
N GLY A 34 -8.96 -4.55 -10.14
CA GLY A 34 -9.21 -4.70 -8.72
C GLY A 34 -10.50 -4.02 -8.25
N GLU A 35 -10.86 -4.28 -7.00
CA GLU A 35 -12.05 -3.69 -6.36
C GLU A 35 -11.76 -2.32 -5.71
N GLY A 36 -10.59 -1.73 -5.93
CA GLY A 36 -10.15 -0.51 -5.25
C GLY A 36 -11.12 0.66 -5.43
N ALA A 37 -11.61 0.87 -6.65
CA ALA A 37 -12.57 1.93 -6.97
C ALA A 37 -13.93 1.76 -6.25
N ARG A 38 -14.27 0.55 -5.80
CA ARG A 38 -15.51 0.25 -5.07
C ARG A 38 -15.32 0.20 -3.56
N ALA A 39 -14.13 -0.22 -3.11
CA ALA A 39 -13.81 -0.39 -1.69
C ALA A 39 -13.48 0.93 -0.99
N PHE A 40 -12.92 1.91 -1.69
CA PHE A 40 -12.49 3.19 -1.12
C PHE A 40 -13.42 4.33 -1.54
N THR A 41 -13.89 5.11 -0.57
CA THR A 41 -14.71 6.31 -0.83
C THR A 41 -13.87 7.54 -1.15
N ALA A 42 -12.61 7.59 -0.70
CA ALA A 42 -11.64 8.63 -0.98
C ALA A 42 -10.22 8.07 -0.94
N VAL A 43 -9.33 8.61 -1.78
CA VAL A 43 -7.91 8.22 -1.87
C VAL A 43 -7.04 9.47 -1.94
N HIS A 44 -6.06 9.58 -1.05
CA HIS A 44 -5.15 10.74 -0.95
C HIS A 44 -3.78 10.45 -1.58
N ALA A 45 -3.75 10.08 -2.86
CA ALA A 45 -2.51 9.65 -3.53
C ALA A 45 -1.44 10.76 -3.63
N GLN A 46 -1.84 12.03 -3.64
CA GLN A 46 -0.93 13.17 -3.82
C GLN A 46 -0.24 13.62 -2.52
N SER A 47 -0.59 13.04 -1.38
CA SER A 47 -0.05 13.39 -0.05
C SER A 47 0.64 12.20 0.62
N ALA A 48 1.09 11.24 -0.20
CA ALA A 48 1.69 9.97 0.22
C ALA A 48 3.13 10.10 0.75
#